data_AF-A0A4Y1ZXG0-F1
#
_entry.id   AF-A0A4Y1ZXG0-F1
#
_cell.length_a   1.000
_cell.length_b   1.000
_cell.length_c   1.000
_cell.angle_alpha   90.00
_cell.angle_beta   90.00
_cell.angle_gamma   90.00
#
_symmetry.space_group_name_H-M   'P 1'
#
loop_
_entity.id
_entity.type
_entity.pdbx_description
1 polymer ?
#
loop_
_entity_poly.entity_id
_entity_poly.type
_entity_poly.pdbx_seq_one_letter_code
_entity_poly.pdbx_strand_id
1 'polypeptide(L)'
;MFKSRRIDCVYYARNWNSFEFGKCYDKLEKQELVLIVDNGLSTLQYQRILEHAENLNCKLYPSHHKVKEAKRLCCPHSISVTETSAELTMQTFVDHIVSRICHIEFVAEKLRLSTNTAFKVLKWECDGSEQNRYKQVF
;
A
#
# COMPACT_ATOMS: atom_id res chain seq x y z
N MET A 1 -33.68 14.30 -13.29
CA MET A 1 -32.79 14.78 -14.37
C MET A 1 -31.51 15.35 -13.73
N PHE A 2 -30.56 14.50 -13.35
CA PHE A 2 -29.28 14.93 -12.77
C PHE A 2 -28.24 15.08 -13.88
N LYS A 3 -27.84 16.32 -14.19
CA LYS A 3 -26.72 16.58 -15.10
C LYS A 3 -25.42 16.24 -14.38
N SER A 4 -24.96 15.00 -14.53
CA SER A 4 -23.60 14.59 -14.18
C SER A 4 -22.63 15.39 -15.06
N ARG A 5 -21.93 16.35 -14.49
CA ARG A 5 -20.71 16.88 -15.10
C ARG A 5 -19.69 15.74 -15.01
N ARG A 6 -19.51 15.01 -16.10
CA ARG A 6 -18.36 14.12 -16.27
C ARG A 6 -17.11 14.99 -16.18
N ILE A 7 -16.46 14.94 -15.02
CA ILE A 7 -15.11 15.42 -14.87
C ILE A 7 -14.26 14.39 -15.62
N ASP A 8 -13.60 14.82 -16.71
CA ASP A 8 -12.80 13.96 -17.58
C ASP A 8 -11.70 13.25 -16.77
N CYS A 9 -11.87 11.94 -16.56
CA CYS A 9 -10.88 11.08 -15.89
C CYS A 9 -9.51 11.12 -16.61
N VAL A 10 -9.49 11.51 -17.89
CA VAL A 10 -8.28 11.65 -18.71
C VAL A 10 -7.35 12.75 -18.18
N TYR A 11 -7.89 13.81 -17.56
CA TYR A 11 -7.08 14.93 -17.07
C TYR A 11 -6.25 14.54 -15.84
N TYR A 12 -6.81 13.71 -14.94
CA TYR A 12 -6.09 13.22 -13.76
C TYR A 12 -5.05 12.14 -14.12
N ALA A 13 -5.33 11.26 -15.07
CA ALA A 13 -4.39 10.21 -15.49
C ALA A 13 -3.09 10.77 -16.12
N ARG A 14 -3.21 11.84 -16.93
CA ARG A 14 -2.03 12.49 -17.55
C ARG A 14 -1.12 13.17 -16.53
N ASN A 15 -1.69 13.75 -15.48
CA ASN A 15 -0.93 14.44 -14.43
C ASN A 15 -0.35 13.48 -13.38
N TRP A 16 -0.88 12.26 -13.29
CA TRP A 16 -0.35 11.19 -12.44
C TRP A 16 0.93 10.58 -13.01
N ASN A 17 1.02 10.44 -14.34
CA ASN A 17 2.21 9.88 -15.02
C ASN A 17 3.41 10.84 -15.07
N SER A 18 3.19 12.14 -14.92
CA SER A 18 4.24 13.16 -14.76
C SER A 18 4.62 13.42 -13.30
N PHE A 19 4.01 12.69 -12.37
CA PHE A 19 4.30 12.81 -10.95
C PHE A 19 5.59 12.05 -10.67
N GLU A 20 6.73 12.76 -10.73
CA GLU A 20 7.87 12.30 -9.96
C GLU A 20 7.40 12.18 -8.51
N PHE A 21 7.56 11.01 -7.91
CA PHE A 21 7.44 10.86 -6.46
C PHE A 21 8.44 11.82 -5.84
N GLY A 22 8.02 13.07 -5.63
CA GLY A 22 8.74 14.06 -4.85
C GLY A 22 9.10 13.37 -3.56
N LYS A 23 10.40 13.25 -3.29
CA LYS A 23 10.97 12.41 -2.24
C LYS A 23 10.17 12.59 -0.96
N CYS A 24 9.18 11.72 -0.76
CA CYS A 24 8.42 11.68 0.45
C CYS A 24 9.46 11.34 1.51
N TYR A 25 9.63 12.20 2.50
CA TYR A 25 10.40 11.87 3.70
C TYR A 25 9.60 10.82 4.49
N ASP A 26 9.34 9.69 3.86
CA ASP A 26 8.73 8.55 4.47
C ASP A 26 9.75 7.99 5.46
N LYS A 27 9.26 7.71 6.67
CA LYS A 27 9.98 7.03 7.74
C LYS A 27 10.84 5.90 7.12
N LEU A 28 12.12 5.80 7.48
CA LEU A 28 13.11 4.85 6.93
C LEU A 28 12.55 3.41 6.75
N GLU A 29 11.65 3.01 7.64
CA GLU A 29 10.93 1.72 7.65
C GLU A 29 10.07 1.47 6.39
N LYS A 30 9.45 2.52 5.83
CA LYS A 30 8.66 2.45 4.60
C LYS A 30 9.56 2.39 3.37
N GLN A 31 10.63 3.17 3.34
CA GLN A 31 11.62 3.12 2.25
C GLN A 31 12.24 1.72 2.15
N GLU A 32 12.50 1.10 3.29
CA GLU A 32 12.97 -0.28 3.33
C GLU A 32 11.92 -1.30 2.90
N LEU A 33 10.66 -1.11 3.32
CA LEU A 33 9.57 -1.96 2.85
C LEU A 33 9.44 -1.92 1.31
N VAL A 34 9.63 -0.75 0.70
CA VAL A 34 9.70 -0.58 -0.77
C VAL A 34 10.86 -1.38 -1.34
N LEU A 35 12.07 -1.27 -0.76
CA LEU A 35 13.24 -2.05 -1.20
C LEU A 35 12.97 -3.55 -1.19
N ILE A 36 12.39 -4.08 -0.12
CA ILE A 36 12.07 -5.51 0.02
C ILE A 36 11.05 -5.95 -1.04
N VAL A 37 9.99 -5.17 -1.25
CA VAL A 37 8.90 -5.51 -2.18
C VAL A 37 9.37 -5.43 -3.63
N ASP A 38 10.01 -4.33 -4.03
CA ASP A 38 10.41 -4.08 -5.42
C ASP A 38 11.47 -5.09 -5.89
N ASN A 39 12.31 -5.58 -4.98
CA ASN A 39 13.35 -6.57 -5.28
C ASN A 39 12.94 -8.01 -4.96
N GLY A 40 11.71 -8.25 -4.50
CA GLY A 40 11.21 -9.59 -4.17
C GLY A 40 12.03 -10.31 -3.09
N LEU A 41 12.58 -9.57 -2.12
CA LEU A 41 13.44 -10.14 -1.09
C LEU A 41 12.63 -10.97 -0.10
N SER A 42 13.13 -12.17 0.20
CA SER A 42 12.67 -12.94 1.35
C SER A 42 13.16 -12.31 2.66
N THR A 43 12.48 -12.64 3.76
CA THR A 43 12.89 -12.22 5.12
C THR A 43 14.33 -12.64 5.43
N LEU A 44 14.74 -13.85 5.04
CA LEU A 44 16.10 -14.34 5.27
C LEU A 44 17.15 -13.58 4.46
N GLN A 45 16.86 -13.26 3.20
CA GLN A 45 17.76 -12.45 2.37
C GLN A 45 17.93 -11.05 2.96
N TYR A 46 16.83 -10.41 3.37
CA TYR A 46 16.89 -9.11 4.01
C TYR A 46 17.71 -9.15 5.31
N GLN A 47 17.50 -10.17 6.14
CA GLN A 47 18.25 -10.34 7.37
C GLN A 47 19.77 -10.48 7.12
N ARG A 48 20.17 -11.24 6.08
CA ARG A 48 21.59 -11.35 5.71
C ARG A 48 22.19 -10.02 5.25
N ILE A 49 21.42 -9.20 4.53
CA ILE A 49 21.86 -7.85 4.12
C ILE A 49 22.07 -6.97 5.35
N LEU A 50 21.15 -7.03 6.31
CA LEU A 50 21.24 -6.30 7.58
C LEU A 50 22.48 -6.73 8.38
N GLU A 51 22.67 -8.03 8.58
CA GLU A 51 23.84 -8.60 9.28
C GLU A 51 25.16 -8.21 8.59
N HIS A 52 25.20 -8.24 7.26
CA HIS A 52 26.37 -7.81 6.50
C HIS A 52 26.68 -6.32 6.70
N ALA A 53 25.66 -5.46 6.66
CA ALA A 53 25.82 -4.03 6.91
C ALA A 53 26.29 -3.75 8.35
N GLU A 54 25.74 -4.46 9.34
CA GLU A 54 26.15 -4.36 10.75
C GLU A 54 27.60 -4.81 10.95
N ASN A 55 28.04 -5.89 10.29
CA ASN A 55 29.44 -6.33 10.31
C ASN A 55 30.40 -5.29 9.72
N LEU A 56 29.92 -4.46 8.78
CA LEU A 56 30.65 -3.31 8.25
C LEU A 56 30.48 -2.04 9.12
N ASN A 57 29.93 -2.15 10.33
CA ASN A 57 29.58 -1.05 11.24
C ASN A 57 28.65 0.01 10.63
N CYS A 58 27.85 -0.38 9.63
CA CYS A 58 26.94 0.49 8.91
C CYS A 58 25.49 0.28 9.38
N LYS A 59 24.95 1.21 10.17
CA LYS A 59 23.54 1.18 10.64
C LYS A 59 22.59 1.88 9.67
N LEU A 60 22.61 1.45 8.41
CA LEU A 60 21.81 2.04 7.33
C LEU A 60 20.36 1.57 7.34
N TYR A 61 20.15 0.29 7.66
CA TYR A 61 18.85 -0.35 7.49
C TYR A 61 18.09 -0.47 8.82
N PRO A 62 16.77 -0.25 8.82
CA PRO A 62 15.95 -0.45 10.00
C PRO A 62 15.85 -1.94 10.35
N SER A 63 15.68 -2.25 11.64
CA SER A 63 15.50 -3.64 12.05
C SER A 63 14.25 -4.26 11.42
N HIS A 64 14.29 -5.58 11.21
CA HIS A 64 13.15 -6.33 10.64
C HIS A 64 11.84 -6.08 11.39
N HIS A 65 11.90 -5.91 12.73
CA HIS A 65 10.72 -5.56 13.53
C HIS A 65 10.04 -4.27 13.05
N LYS A 66 10.82 -3.22 12.79
CA LYS A 66 10.30 -1.93 12.33
C LYS A 66 9.67 -2.02 10.94
N VAL A 67 10.30 -2.79 10.04
CA VAL A 67 9.76 -3.03 8.70
C VAL A 67 8.46 -3.84 8.75
N LYS A 68 8.38 -4.83 9.66
CA LYS A 68 7.16 -5.59 9.90
C LYS A 68 6.01 -4.71 10.40
N GLU A 69 6.28 -3.76 11.28
CA GLU A 69 5.29 -2.78 11.74
C GLU A 69 4.84 -1.87 10.59
N ALA A 70 5.76 -1.38 9.76
CA ALA A 70 5.40 -0.61 8.56
C ALA A 70 4.53 -1.42 7.58
N LYS A 71 4.82 -2.72 7.40
CA LYS A 71 4.01 -3.63 6.59
C LYS A 71 2.61 -3.82 7.18
N ARG A 72 2.49 -3.94 8.51
CA ARG A 72 1.19 -4.06 9.19
C ARG A 72 0.29 -2.85 8.96
N LEU A 73 0.86 -1.64 9.01
CA LEU A 73 0.13 -0.40 8.73
C LEU A 73 -0.43 -0.33 7.29
N CYS A 74 0.13 -1.12 6.36
CA CYS A 74 -0.35 -1.19 5.00
C CYS A 74 -1.60 -2.08 4.84
N CYS A 75 -1.81 -3.04 5.76
CA CYS A 75 -2.93 -3.98 5.71
C CYS A 75 -4.18 -3.41 6.40
N PRO A 76 -5.38 -3.65 5.86
CA PRO A 76 -6.61 -3.29 6.55
C PRO A 76 -6.80 -4.15 7.80
N HIS A 77 -7.52 -3.59 8.77
CA HIS A 77 -7.92 -4.32 9.98
C HIS A 77 -9.09 -5.26 9.67
N SER A 78 -9.34 -6.23 10.56
CA SER A 78 -10.54 -7.08 10.54
C SER A 78 -10.72 -7.95 9.28
N ILE A 79 -9.62 -8.52 8.78
CA ILE A 79 -9.67 -9.56 7.75
C ILE A 79 -10.09 -10.88 8.43
N SER A 80 -11.15 -11.50 7.94
CA SER A 80 -11.55 -12.85 8.34
C SER A 80 -10.78 -13.85 7.48
N VAL A 81 -10.02 -14.75 8.09
CA VAL A 81 -9.26 -15.78 7.38
C VAL A 81 -9.70 -17.13 7.91
N THR A 82 -10.15 -17.99 7.00
CA THR A 82 -10.46 -19.40 7.24
C THR A 82 -9.43 -20.26 6.50
N GLU A 83 -9.54 -21.59 6.63
CA GLU A 83 -8.66 -22.52 5.91
C GLU A 83 -8.84 -22.44 4.38
N THR A 84 -10.01 -21.98 3.90
CA THR A 84 -10.39 -22.03 2.49
C THR A 84 -10.72 -20.66 1.89
N SER A 85 -10.90 -19.62 2.71
CA SER A 85 -11.24 -18.28 2.25
C SER A 85 -10.60 -17.18 3.09
N ALA A 86 -10.46 -16.00 2.49
CA ALA A 86 -10.14 -14.77 3.19
C ALA A 86 -11.11 -13.68 2.73
N GLU A 87 -11.75 -13.01 3.68
CA GLU A 87 -12.83 -12.07 3.42
C GLU A 87 -12.61 -10.76 4.18
N LEU A 88 -13.02 -9.66 3.58
CA LEU A 88 -12.97 -8.31 4.14
C LEU A 88 -14.22 -7.55 3.70
N THR A 89 -14.80 -6.75 4.60
CA THR A 89 -15.94 -5.92 4.23
C THR A 89 -15.51 -4.80 3.30
N MET A 90 -16.36 -4.50 2.30
CA MET A 90 -16.12 -3.42 1.35
C MET A 90 -15.92 -2.07 2.04
N GLN A 91 -16.68 -1.79 3.11
CA GLN A 91 -16.57 -0.56 3.86
C GLN A 91 -15.17 -0.42 4.50
N THR A 92 -14.71 -1.44 5.21
CA THR A 92 -13.36 -1.44 5.83
C THR A 92 -12.26 -1.28 4.78
N PHE A 93 -12.41 -1.92 3.61
CA PHE A 93 -11.46 -1.77 2.51
C PHE A 93 -11.41 -0.33 1.97
N VAL A 94 -12.58 0.27 1.71
CA VAL A 94 -12.67 1.64 1.19
C VAL A 94 -12.10 2.64 2.18
N ASP A 95 -12.47 2.52 3.46
CA ASP A 95 -12.03 3.41 4.54
C ASP A 95 -10.51 3.32 4.74
N HIS A 96 -9.95 2.10 4.71
CA HIS A 96 -8.51 1.90 4.81
C HIS A 96 -7.76 2.57 3.64
N ILE A 97 -8.24 2.41 2.41
CA ILE A 97 -7.64 3.08 1.25
C ILE A 97 -7.76 4.60 1.36
N VAL A 98 -8.93 5.13 1.76
CA VAL A 98 -9.12 6.58 1.94
C VAL A 98 -8.16 7.12 2.98
N SER A 99 -8.08 6.47 4.14
CA SER A 99 -7.15 6.84 5.21
C SER A 99 -5.70 6.91 4.69
N ARG A 100 -5.24 5.87 3.97
CA ARG A 100 -3.89 5.84 3.41
C ARG A 100 -3.64 6.92 2.36
N ILE A 101 -4.60 7.20 1.48
CA ILE A 101 -4.50 8.26 0.49
C ILE A 101 -4.43 9.63 1.18
N CYS A 102 -5.23 9.86 2.21
CA CYS A 102 -5.22 11.10 3.00
C CYS A 102 -3.93 11.31 3.79
N HIS A 103 -3.14 10.26 4.03
CA HIS A 103 -1.81 10.37 4.64
C HIS A 103 -0.71 10.80 3.66
N ILE A 104 -0.99 10.87 2.36
CA ILE A 104 -0.07 11.43 1.38
C ILE A 104 -0.11 12.95 1.52
N GLU A 105 1.03 13.57 1.90
CA GLU A 105 1.12 15.00 2.22
C GLU A 105 0.48 15.90 1.15
N PHE A 106 0.81 15.63 -0.12
CA PHE A 106 0.23 16.35 -1.26
C PHE A 106 -1.30 16.26 -1.33
N VAL A 107 -1.87 15.08 -1.07
CA VAL A 107 -3.32 14.89 -1.09
C VAL A 107 -3.96 15.56 0.12
N ALA A 108 -3.34 15.43 1.29
CA ALA A 108 -3.79 16.09 2.51
C ALA A 108 -3.84 17.62 2.35
N GLU A 109 -2.80 18.20 1.73
CA GLU A 109 -2.73 19.62 1.44
C GLU A 109 -3.83 20.07 0.48
N LYS A 110 -4.02 19.35 -0.64
CA LYS A 110 -5.08 19.64 -1.60
C LYS A 110 -6.48 19.54 -0.99
N LEU A 111 -6.71 18.55 -0.13
CA LEU A 111 -7.99 18.40 0.57
C LEU A 111 -8.20 19.51 1.61
N ARG A 112 -7.17 19.90 2.37
CA ARG A 112 -7.26 21.02 3.35
C ARG A 112 -7.60 22.36 2.69
N LEU A 113 -7.10 22.60 1.48
CA LEU A 113 -7.38 23.82 0.72
C LEU A 113 -8.78 23.81 0.07
N SER A 114 -9.48 22.68 0.10
CA SER A 114 -10.83 22.55 -0.46
C SER A 114 -11.89 22.62 0.64
N THR A 115 -12.86 23.52 0.52
CA THR A 115 -14.03 23.62 1.42
C THR A 115 -15.20 22.73 0.99
N ASN A 116 -15.02 21.95 -0.09
CA ASN A 116 -16.08 21.16 -0.71
C ASN A 116 -16.00 19.69 -0.31
N THR A 117 -17.14 19.01 -0.36
CA THR A 117 -17.21 17.54 -0.25
C THR A 117 -16.39 16.90 -1.38
N ALA A 118 -15.42 16.07 -1.02
CA ALA A 118 -14.66 15.26 -1.96
C ALA A 118 -15.42 13.97 -2.31
N PHE A 119 -15.37 13.58 -3.59
CA PHE A 119 -15.94 12.32 -4.05
C PHE A 119 -14.83 11.38 -4.49
N LYS A 120 -14.95 10.11 -4.11
CA LYS A 120 -14.07 9.03 -4.55
C LYS A 120 -14.82 8.10 -5.49
N VAL A 121 -14.23 7.86 -6.66
CA VAL A 121 -14.72 6.87 -7.63
C VAL A 121 -13.77 5.69 -7.60
N LEU A 122 -14.31 4.48 -7.46
CA LEU A 122 -13.57 3.22 -7.37
C LEU A 122 -13.99 2.30 -8.50
N LYS A 123 -13.01 1.59 -9.07
CA LYS A 123 -13.23 0.46 -9.98
C LYS A 123 -12.88 -0.83 -9.24
N TRP A 124 -13.69 -1.87 -9.40
CA TRP A 124 -13.45 -3.19 -8.81
C TRP A 124 -13.82 -4.28 -9.82
N GLU A 125 -13.14 -5.42 -9.76
CA GLU A 125 -13.32 -6.59 -10.63
C GLU A 125 -12.98 -7.86 -9.82
N CYS A 126 -13.37 -9.03 -10.33
CA CYS A 126 -13.05 -10.35 -9.76
C CYS A 126 -12.80 -11.32 -10.91
N ASP A 127 -11.74 -12.14 -10.81
CA ASP A 127 -11.32 -13.10 -11.84
C ASP A 127 -10.82 -14.41 -11.20
N GLY A 128 -10.87 -15.51 -11.96
CA GLY A 128 -10.44 -16.84 -11.53
C GLY A 128 -9.19 -17.32 -12.25
N SER A 129 -8.34 -18.09 -11.57
CA SER A 129 -7.16 -18.72 -12.16
C SER A 129 -6.94 -20.13 -11.64
N GLU A 130 -6.29 -20.98 -12.44
CA GLU A 130 -5.84 -22.31 -11.99
C GLU A 130 -4.60 -22.18 -11.10
N GLN A 131 -4.53 -22.99 -10.04
CA GLN A 131 -3.48 -22.93 -9.02
C GLN A 131 -2.92 -24.32 -8.67
N ASN A 132 -1.69 -24.34 -8.15
CA ASN A 132 -1.05 -25.56 -7.69
C ASN A 132 -1.77 -26.15 -6.47
N ARG A 133 -1.88 -27.48 -6.41
CA ARG A 133 -2.51 -28.19 -5.29
C ARG A 133 -1.52 -28.37 -4.14
N TYR A 134 -1.85 -27.79 -2.99
CA TYR A 134 -1.16 -28.09 -1.75
C TYR A 134 -1.65 -29.41 -1.15
N LYS A 135 -0.76 -30.22 -0.58
CA LYS A 135 -1.10 -31.50 0.06
C LYS A 135 -1.64 -31.26 1.48
N GLN A 136 -2.79 -30.61 1.59
CA GLN A 136 -3.49 -30.43 2.86
C GLN A 136 -4.41 -31.63 3.13
N VAL A 137 -4.40 -32.12 4.36
CA VAL A 137 -5.40 -33.08 4.85
C VAL A 137 -6.55 -32.24 5.41
N PHE A 138 -7.76 -32.46 4.90
CA PHE A 138 -9.00 -31.83 5.36
C PHE A 138 -9.76 -32.75 6.32
#